data_AF-W5W2B7-F1
#
_entry.id   AF-W5W2B7-F1
#
_cell.length_a   1.000
_cell.length_b   1.000
_cell.length_c   1.000
_cell.angle_alpha   90.00
_cell.angle_beta   90.00
_cell.angle_gamma   90.00
#
_symmetry.space_group_name_H-M   'P 1'
#
loop_
_entity.id
_entity.type
_entity.pdbx_description
1 polymer ?
#
loop_
_entity_poly.entity_id
_entity_poly.type
_entity_poly.pdbx_seq_one_letter_code
_entity_poly.pdbx_strand_id
1 'polypeptide(L)'
;MPGARVSAVVVDRGAGWSPHEEQPAQLYRSASLVKLLIAVDVLARHGEVPGLHAMLSASDDDVANELWDADGGPEVVTRSIERLRLPTARPPLIPGRWGDTAISTADVVTTYEYVLDVLPAAHRELVLGALADAPRHAADGFDQYFGVPAVFPRPWAIKQGWSVTAQDRVLHTSGLVGEGWPRIVVVLAAFPPDTDWDTARAAVNAATEVVRDRVTWL
;
A
#
# COMPACT_ATOMS: atom_id res chain seq x y z
N MET A 1 2.32 18.35 -12.73
CA MET A 1 1.72 18.07 -14.05
C MET A 1 0.23 18.39 -13.98
N PRO A 2 -0.37 19.09 -14.96
CA PRO A 2 -1.82 19.35 -14.96
C PRO A 2 -2.61 18.05 -14.85
N GLY A 3 -3.64 18.02 -13.99
CA GLY A 3 -4.51 16.84 -13.80
C GLY A 3 -3.92 15.71 -12.94
N ALA A 4 -2.64 15.76 -12.58
CA ALA A 4 -2.06 14.82 -11.62
C ALA A 4 -2.42 15.21 -10.18
N ARG A 5 -2.77 14.22 -9.37
CA ARG A 5 -2.99 14.33 -7.92
C ARG A 5 -1.99 13.44 -7.20
N VAL A 6 -1.32 13.98 -6.19
CA VAL A 6 -0.35 13.24 -5.38
C VAL A 6 -0.59 13.59 -3.92
N SER A 7 -0.68 12.58 -3.07
CA SER A 7 -0.67 12.67 -1.62
C SER A 7 0.51 11.86 -1.11
N ALA A 8 1.30 12.44 -0.23
CA ALA A 8 2.55 11.83 0.23
C ALA A 8 2.71 12.09 1.73
N VAL A 9 3.11 11.05 2.46
CA VAL A 9 3.34 11.11 3.90
C VAL A 9 4.52 10.24 4.31
N VAL A 10 5.24 10.72 5.32
CA VAL A 10 6.12 9.89 6.14
C VAL A 10 5.77 10.08 7.60
N VAL A 11 5.79 8.96 8.31
CA VAL A 11 5.67 8.89 9.76
C VAL A 11 6.98 8.35 10.30
N ASP A 12 7.70 9.17 11.08
CA ASP A 12 8.81 8.71 11.91
C ASP A 12 8.28 8.29 13.28
N ARG A 13 8.35 6.99 13.57
CA ARG A 13 7.88 6.38 14.82
C ARG A 13 8.90 6.48 15.94
N GLY A 14 10.17 6.72 15.62
CA GLY A 14 11.28 6.81 16.58
C GLY A 14 11.47 8.21 17.18
N ALA A 15 11.15 9.26 16.42
CA ALA A 15 11.31 10.66 16.84
C ALA A 15 10.10 11.22 17.63
N GLY A 16 9.11 10.39 17.95
CA GLY A 16 7.77 10.83 18.35
C GLY A 16 6.94 11.12 17.10
N TRP A 17 5.79 10.45 17.00
CA TRP A 17 4.89 10.49 15.84
C TRP A 17 4.67 11.91 15.32
N SER A 18 5.16 12.20 14.11
CA SER A 18 5.03 13.49 13.43
C SER A 18 4.71 13.25 11.94
N PRO A 19 3.43 13.13 11.55
CA PRO A 19 3.09 12.96 10.14
C PRO A 19 3.41 14.26 9.38
N HIS A 20 4.19 14.14 8.32
CA HIS A 20 4.36 15.21 7.34
C HIS A 20 3.53 14.90 6.12
N GLU A 21 2.35 15.52 6.00
CA GLU A 21 1.36 15.11 5.01
C GLU A 21 0.80 16.27 4.19
N GLU A 22 0.61 16.00 2.90
CA GLU A 22 -0.16 16.84 2.00
C GLU A 22 -1.48 16.11 1.66
N GLN A 23 -2.61 16.67 2.13
CA GLN A 23 -3.99 16.22 1.87
C GLN A 23 -4.38 14.82 2.43
N PRO A 24 -4.47 14.66 3.76
CA PRO A 24 -4.71 13.37 4.42
C PRO A 24 -6.01 12.64 4.05
N ALA A 25 -7.04 13.39 3.66
CA ALA A 25 -8.36 12.83 3.37
C ALA A 25 -8.60 12.61 1.87
N GLN A 26 -7.60 12.86 1.00
CA GLN A 26 -7.75 12.66 -0.43
C GLN A 26 -7.81 11.17 -0.74
N LEU A 27 -8.93 10.75 -1.36
CA LEU A 27 -9.16 9.37 -1.75
C LEU A 27 -8.57 9.05 -3.13
N TYR A 28 -8.05 7.83 -3.23
CA TYR A 28 -7.52 7.19 -4.43
C TYR A 28 -8.08 5.77 -4.54
N ARG A 29 -8.17 5.24 -5.77
CA ARG A 29 -8.37 3.80 -5.97
C ARG A 29 -7.12 3.07 -5.52
N SER A 30 -7.25 2.16 -4.58
CA SER A 30 -6.12 1.49 -3.90
C SER A 30 -5.21 0.67 -4.81
N ALA A 31 -5.74 0.17 -5.93
CA ALA A 31 -5.10 -0.88 -6.72
C ALA A 31 -4.64 -2.02 -5.78
N SER A 32 -3.40 -2.51 -5.94
CA SER A 32 -2.87 -3.60 -5.13
C SER A 32 -2.57 -3.25 -3.66
N LEU A 33 -2.79 -2.01 -3.20
CA LEU A 33 -2.68 -1.72 -1.76
C LEU A 33 -3.80 -2.34 -0.93
N VAL A 34 -4.97 -2.63 -1.51
CA VAL A 34 -6.05 -3.34 -0.80
C VAL A 34 -5.62 -4.73 -0.32
N LYS A 35 -4.60 -5.35 -0.93
CA LYS A 35 -4.07 -6.65 -0.52
C LYS A 35 -3.53 -6.64 0.91
N LEU A 36 -3.15 -5.48 1.44
CA LEU A 36 -2.86 -5.33 2.87
C LEU A 36 -4.11 -5.56 3.73
N LEU A 37 -5.26 -5.04 3.31
CA LEU A 37 -6.54 -5.23 3.99
C LEU A 37 -7.02 -6.69 3.86
N ILE A 38 -6.92 -7.28 2.66
CA ILE A 38 -7.21 -8.70 2.43
C ILE A 38 -6.36 -9.56 3.37
N ALA A 39 -5.06 -9.32 3.45
CA ALA A 39 -4.17 -10.07 4.33
C ALA A 39 -4.56 -9.96 5.81
N VAL A 40 -4.87 -8.76 6.30
CA VAL A 40 -5.27 -8.58 7.70
C VAL A 40 -6.60 -9.28 8.01
N ASP A 41 -7.59 -9.18 7.12
CA ASP A 41 -8.88 -9.84 7.31
C ASP A 41 -8.75 -11.37 7.29
N VAL A 42 -8.04 -11.92 6.31
CA VAL A 42 -7.77 -13.35 6.17
C VAL A 42 -7.03 -13.89 7.39
N LEU A 43 -5.94 -13.24 7.81
CA LEU A 43 -5.19 -13.65 9.00
C LEU A 43 -6.03 -13.63 10.28
N ALA A 44 -6.98 -12.70 10.39
CA ALA A 44 -7.86 -12.61 11.54
C ALA A 44 -8.98 -13.66 11.54
N ARG A 45 -9.37 -14.19 10.38
CA ARG A 45 -10.47 -15.15 10.23
C ARG A 45 -9.98 -16.60 10.16
N HIS A 46 -8.89 -16.82 9.45
CA HIS A 46 -8.42 -18.13 9.03
C HIS A 46 -6.99 -18.44 9.50
N GLY A 47 -6.26 -17.43 9.99
CA GLY A 47 -4.83 -17.53 10.21
C GLY A 47 -4.05 -17.51 8.90
N GLU A 48 -2.86 -18.12 8.89
CA GLU A 48 -2.05 -18.25 7.68
C GLU A 48 -2.74 -19.17 6.65
N VAL A 49 -2.78 -18.72 5.40
CA VAL A 49 -3.32 -19.47 4.26
C VAL A 49 -2.30 -19.56 3.13
N PRO A 50 -2.36 -20.61 2.28
CA PRO A 50 -1.50 -20.71 1.10
C PRO A 50 -1.60 -19.47 0.21
N GLY A 51 -0.48 -19.09 -0.41
CA GLY A 51 -0.42 -17.97 -1.36
C GLY A 51 -0.36 -16.58 -0.74
N LEU A 52 -0.66 -16.41 0.56
CA LEU A 52 -0.66 -15.10 1.23
C LEU A 52 0.66 -14.34 1.05
N HIS A 53 1.79 -15.05 1.17
CA HIS A 53 3.11 -14.47 0.91
C HIS A 53 3.26 -13.97 -0.53
N ALA A 54 2.82 -14.74 -1.53
CA ALA A 54 2.90 -14.36 -2.95
C ALA A 54 2.01 -13.16 -3.28
N MET A 55 0.80 -13.12 -2.70
CA MET A 55 -0.12 -11.98 -2.83
C MET A 55 0.51 -10.68 -2.31
N LEU A 56 1.24 -10.74 -1.20
CA LEU A 56 1.88 -9.56 -0.61
C LEU A 56 3.17 -9.17 -1.34
N SER A 57 4.08 -10.12 -1.57
CA SER A 57 5.41 -9.90 -2.16
C SER A 57 5.33 -9.59 -3.66
N ALA A 58 4.91 -10.57 -4.46
CA ALA A 58 4.81 -10.50 -5.90
C ALA A 58 3.51 -9.83 -6.39
N SER A 59 2.67 -9.36 -5.46
CA SER A 59 1.41 -8.70 -5.78
C SER A 59 0.44 -9.58 -6.59
N ASP A 60 0.48 -10.90 -6.37
CA ASP A 60 -0.30 -11.90 -7.12
C ASP A 60 -1.81 -11.59 -7.11
N ASP A 61 -2.40 -11.44 -8.30
CA ASP A 61 -3.81 -11.11 -8.49
C ASP A 61 -4.71 -12.35 -8.37
N ASP A 62 -4.23 -13.53 -8.76
CA ASP A 62 -5.02 -14.76 -8.71
C ASP A 62 -5.29 -15.13 -7.26
N VAL A 63 -4.27 -15.08 -6.41
CA VAL A 63 -4.43 -15.29 -4.97
C VAL A 63 -5.34 -14.22 -4.35
N ALA A 64 -5.22 -12.96 -4.77
CA ALA A 64 -6.09 -11.89 -4.25
C ALA A 64 -7.55 -12.10 -4.65
N ASN A 65 -7.82 -12.54 -5.89
CA ASN A 65 -9.16 -12.86 -6.36
C ASN A 65 -9.76 -14.01 -5.55
N GLU A 66 -9.01 -15.10 -5.36
CA GLU A 66 -9.46 -16.25 -4.59
C GLU A 66 -9.82 -15.87 -3.15
N LEU A 67 -8.95 -15.15 -2.46
CA LEU A 67 -9.18 -14.72 -1.08
C LEU A 67 -10.32 -13.70 -0.97
N TRP A 68 -10.40 -12.76 -1.92
CA TRP A 68 -11.49 -11.79 -2.00
C TRP A 68 -12.84 -12.48 -2.14
N ASP A 69 -12.98 -13.37 -3.13
CA ASP A 69 -14.23 -14.06 -3.41
C ASP A 69 -14.63 -15.02 -2.27
N ALA A 70 -13.66 -15.73 -1.69
CA ALA A 70 -13.91 -16.66 -0.60
C ALA A 70 -14.46 -15.97 0.67
N ASP A 71 -14.06 -14.73 0.92
CA ASP A 71 -14.42 -13.97 2.12
C ASP A 71 -15.50 -12.90 1.89
N GLY A 72 -16.25 -13.04 0.79
CA GLY A 72 -17.47 -12.28 0.50
C GLY A 72 -17.25 -11.02 -0.34
N GLY A 73 -16.04 -10.75 -0.80
CA GLY A 73 -15.72 -9.60 -1.64
C GLY A 73 -15.67 -8.29 -0.86
N PRO A 74 -16.49 -7.27 -1.16
CA PRO A 74 -16.48 -5.96 -0.48
C PRO A 74 -16.52 -6.03 1.06
N GLU A 75 -17.10 -7.08 1.61
CA GLU A 75 -17.19 -7.37 3.04
C GLU A 75 -15.81 -7.51 3.68
N VAL A 76 -14.78 -7.92 2.93
CA VAL A 76 -13.38 -7.91 3.36
C VAL A 76 -12.94 -6.50 3.75
N VAL A 77 -13.30 -5.50 2.94
CA VAL A 77 -12.98 -4.09 3.20
C VAL A 77 -13.80 -3.56 4.38
N THR A 78 -15.10 -3.88 4.45
CA THR A 78 -15.96 -3.46 5.56
C THR A 78 -15.42 -3.95 6.90
N ARG A 79 -15.07 -5.24 7.00
CA ARG A 79 -14.47 -5.80 8.23
C ARG A 79 -13.11 -5.20 8.55
N SER A 80 -12.29 -4.92 7.54
CA SER A 80 -11.00 -4.25 7.71
C SER A 80 -11.19 -2.82 8.25
N ILE A 81 -12.15 -2.06 7.73
CA ILE A 81 -12.48 -0.71 8.23
C ILE A 81 -12.84 -0.76 9.71
N GLU A 82 -13.71 -1.69 10.11
CA GLU A 82 -14.13 -1.84 11.51
C GLU A 82 -12.96 -2.26 12.42
N ARG A 83 -12.14 -3.22 11.97
CA ARG A 83 -11.02 -3.78 12.74
C ARG A 83 -9.90 -2.78 12.95
N LEU A 84 -9.49 -2.07 11.90
CA LEU A 84 -8.39 -1.12 11.92
C LEU A 84 -8.84 0.29 12.32
N ARG A 85 -10.16 0.54 12.35
CA ARG A 85 -10.76 1.88 12.49
C ARG A 85 -10.29 2.83 11.40
N LEU A 86 -10.29 2.34 10.15
CA LEU A 86 -9.82 3.11 9.00
C LEU A 86 -10.66 4.39 8.83
N PRO A 87 -10.03 5.58 8.80
CA PRO A 87 -10.75 6.84 8.84
C PRO A 87 -11.58 7.11 7.58
N THR A 88 -11.07 6.72 6.40
CA THR A 88 -11.64 7.15 5.12
C THR A 88 -11.91 6.03 4.14
N ALA A 89 -11.34 4.85 4.33
CA ALA A 89 -11.45 3.76 3.37
C ALA A 89 -12.90 3.37 3.10
N ARG A 90 -13.23 3.04 1.84
CA ARG A 90 -14.57 2.58 1.45
C ARG A 90 -14.47 1.38 0.51
N PRO A 91 -15.36 0.38 0.63
CA PRO A 91 -15.42 -0.73 -0.32
C PRO A 91 -15.64 -0.24 -1.76
N PRO A 92 -15.26 -1.02 -2.78
CA PRO A 92 -15.44 -0.63 -4.17
C PRO A 92 -16.94 -0.59 -4.51
N LEU A 93 -17.33 0.36 -5.38
CA LEU A 93 -18.72 0.44 -5.87
C LEU A 93 -19.11 -0.77 -6.74
N ILE A 94 -18.13 -1.38 -7.41
CA ILE A 94 -18.31 -2.59 -8.21
C ILE A 94 -17.69 -3.75 -7.43
N PRO A 95 -18.49 -4.70 -6.90
CA PRO A 95 -18.01 -5.72 -5.96
C PRO A 95 -16.82 -6.56 -6.42
N GLY A 96 -16.74 -6.91 -7.71
CA GLY A 96 -15.65 -7.69 -8.29
C GLY A 96 -14.39 -6.89 -8.61
N ARG A 97 -14.28 -5.63 -8.17
CA ARG A 97 -13.13 -4.75 -8.44
C ARG A 97 -12.47 -4.33 -7.14
N TRP A 98 -11.83 -5.26 -6.44
CA TRP A 98 -11.12 -4.98 -5.19
C TRP A 98 -10.15 -3.80 -5.30
N GLY A 99 -9.50 -3.62 -6.46
CA GLY A 99 -8.55 -2.52 -6.71
C GLY A 99 -9.20 -1.13 -6.74
N ASP A 100 -10.52 -1.06 -6.89
CA ASP A 100 -11.29 0.19 -6.82
C ASP A 100 -11.68 0.58 -5.39
N THR A 101 -11.27 -0.21 -4.38
CA THR A 101 -11.37 0.18 -2.96
C THR A 101 -10.77 1.56 -2.76
N ALA A 102 -11.55 2.49 -2.23
CA ALA A 102 -11.09 3.85 -2.02
C ALA A 102 -10.27 3.92 -0.72
N ILE A 103 -9.08 4.50 -0.78
CA ILE A 103 -8.18 4.67 0.38
C ILE A 103 -7.54 6.07 0.38
N SER A 104 -7.12 6.52 1.55
CA SER A 104 -6.21 7.64 1.74
C SER A 104 -4.84 7.18 2.24
N THR A 105 -3.89 8.10 2.28
CA THR A 105 -2.59 7.92 2.94
C THR A 105 -2.75 7.58 4.43
N ALA A 106 -3.71 8.18 5.12
CA ALA A 106 -4.01 7.87 6.53
C ALA A 106 -4.49 6.42 6.72
N ASP A 107 -5.34 5.90 5.82
CA ASP A 107 -5.78 4.49 5.90
C ASP A 107 -4.58 3.52 5.76
N VAL A 108 -3.65 3.81 4.84
CA VAL A 108 -2.46 2.98 4.63
C VAL A 108 -1.51 3.06 5.82
N VAL A 109 -1.28 4.25 6.39
CA VAL A 109 -0.49 4.43 7.61
C VAL A 109 -1.08 3.61 8.77
N THR A 110 -2.38 3.76 9.03
CA THR A 110 -3.08 2.99 10.08
C THR A 110 -2.97 1.49 9.86
N THR A 111 -2.97 1.04 8.60
CA THR A 111 -2.77 -0.38 8.26
C THR A 111 -1.37 -0.87 8.65
N TYR A 112 -0.32 -0.11 8.35
CA TYR A 112 1.04 -0.45 8.77
C TYR A 112 1.22 -0.41 10.29
N GLU A 113 0.64 0.59 10.97
CA GLU A 113 0.65 0.67 12.43
C GLU A 113 -0.04 -0.57 13.06
N TYR A 114 -1.18 -1.00 12.53
CA TYR A 114 -1.85 -2.23 12.97
C TYR A 114 -0.97 -3.47 12.77
N VAL A 115 -0.30 -3.58 11.62
CA VAL A 115 0.63 -4.69 11.33
C VAL A 115 1.78 -4.71 12.34
N LEU A 116 2.35 -3.54 12.66
CA LEU A 116 3.51 -3.43 13.55
C LEU A 116 3.15 -3.66 15.02
N ASP A 117 2.04 -3.10 15.48
CA ASP A 117 1.76 -2.93 16.91
C ASP A 117 0.65 -3.86 17.44
N VAL A 118 -0.22 -4.37 16.57
CA VAL A 118 -1.42 -5.10 16.98
C VAL A 118 -1.45 -6.54 16.50
N LEU A 119 -0.94 -6.85 15.31
CA LEU A 119 -0.94 -8.23 14.81
C LEU A 119 -0.17 -9.17 15.76
N PRO A 120 -0.64 -10.42 15.97
CA PRO A 120 0.13 -11.44 16.66
C PRO A 120 1.51 -11.61 16.02
N ALA A 121 2.54 -11.88 16.83
CA ALA A 121 3.94 -11.88 16.38
C ALA A 121 4.18 -12.72 15.12
N ALA A 122 3.64 -13.95 15.06
CA ALA A 122 3.76 -14.83 13.90
C ALA A 122 3.12 -14.25 12.62
N HIS A 123 1.93 -13.63 12.74
CA HIS A 123 1.25 -13.00 11.62
C HIS A 123 1.99 -11.74 11.15
N ARG A 124 2.50 -10.95 12.09
CA ARG A 124 3.34 -9.78 11.79
C ARG A 124 4.62 -10.20 11.05
N GLU A 125 5.31 -11.23 11.53
CA GLU A 125 6.52 -11.74 10.87
C GLU A 125 6.24 -12.22 9.44
N LEU A 126 5.13 -12.92 9.23
CA LEU A 126 4.69 -13.35 7.89
C LEU A 126 4.47 -12.16 6.96
N VAL A 127 3.68 -11.16 7.40
CA VAL A 127 3.37 -9.99 6.58
C VAL A 127 4.63 -9.20 6.28
N LEU A 128 5.43 -8.88 7.30
CA LEU A 128 6.65 -8.09 7.13
C LEU A 128 7.69 -8.82 6.28
N GLY A 129 7.84 -10.13 6.44
CA GLY A 129 8.70 -10.97 5.60
C GLY A 129 8.28 -10.91 4.13
N ALA A 130 7.00 -11.12 3.83
CA ALA A 130 6.49 -11.03 2.46
C ALA A 130 6.71 -9.64 1.83
N LEU A 131 6.49 -8.57 2.59
CA LEU A 131 6.73 -7.21 2.10
C LEU A 131 8.22 -6.89 1.90
N ALA A 132 9.12 -7.44 2.73
CA ALA A 132 10.57 -7.29 2.59
C ALA A 132 11.16 -8.07 1.41
N ASP A 133 10.50 -9.19 1.07
CA ASP A 133 10.85 -10.08 -0.04
C ASP A 133 10.26 -9.64 -1.39
N ALA A 134 9.63 -8.47 -1.47
CA ALA A 134 9.03 -7.97 -2.70
C ALA A 134 10.05 -7.98 -3.88
N PRO A 135 9.78 -8.79 -4.93
CA PRO A 135 10.66 -8.87 -6.08
C PRO A 135 10.54 -7.62 -6.94
N ARG A 136 11.54 -7.39 -7.80
CA ARG A 136 11.51 -6.28 -8.75
C ARG A 136 10.31 -6.36 -9.69
N HIS A 137 10.00 -7.55 -10.19
CA HIS A 137 8.85 -7.74 -11.08
C HIS A 137 7.74 -8.48 -10.32
N ALA A 138 6.54 -7.95 -10.37
CA ALA A 138 5.33 -8.61 -9.88
C ALA A 138 5.00 -9.88 -10.67
N ALA A 139 4.02 -10.65 -10.18
CA ALA A 139 3.49 -11.84 -10.86
C ALA A 139 2.99 -11.53 -12.29
N ASP A 140 2.48 -10.32 -12.52
CA ASP A 140 2.05 -9.81 -13.84
C ASP A 140 3.20 -9.25 -14.69
N GLY A 141 4.43 -9.26 -14.18
CA GLY A 141 5.62 -8.72 -14.84
C GLY A 141 5.84 -7.22 -14.65
N PHE A 142 4.98 -6.50 -13.92
CA PHE A 142 5.15 -5.06 -13.70
C PHE A 142 6.38 -4.78 -12.82
N ASP A 143 7.27 -3.87 -13.25
CA ASP A 143 8.41 -3.43 -12.43
C ASP A 143 7.91 -2.57 -11.26
N GLN A 144 7.99 -3.16 -10.07
CA GLN A 144 7.58 -2.65 -8.77
C GLN A 144 8.66 -1.76 -8.11
N TYR A 145 9.86 -1.62 -8.70
CA TYR A 145 10.94 -0.83 -8.11
C TYR A 145 10.86 0.65 -8.51
N PHE A 146 9.80 1.30 -8.05
CA PHE A 146 9.58 2.75 -8.08
C PHE A 146 9.19 3.24 -6.70
N GLY A 147 9.30 4.55 -6.43
CA GLY A 147 8.99 5.11 -5.12
C GLY A 147 9.96 4.64 -4.05
N VAL A 148 9.46 3.99 -2.99
CA VAL A 148 10.27 3.56 -1.84
C VAL A 148 11.53 2.78 -2.24
N PRO A 149 11.45 1.66 -3.00
CA PRO A 149 12.62 0.89 -3.42
C PRO A 149 13.58 1.62 -4.37
N ALA A 150 13.13 2.69 -5.03
CA ALA A 150 13.98 3.49 -5.92
C ALA A 150 14.70 4.64 -5.18
N VAL A 151 14.15 5.10 -4.07
CA VAL A 151 14.58 6.32 -3.36
C VAL A 151 15.31 6.04 -2.05
N PHE A 152 14.95 4.95 -1.35
CA PHE A 152 15.56 4.57 -0.08
C PHE A 152 16.47 3.35 -0.23
N PRO A 153 17.61 3.33 0.49
CA PRO A 153 18.40 2.11 0.60
C PRO A 153 17.63 1.04 1.39
N ARG A 154 18.00 -0.23 1.20
CA ARG A 154 17.58 -1.30 2.11
C ARG A 154 18.10 -1.03 3.54
N PRO A 155 17.42 -1.54 4.59
CA PRO A 155 16.22 -2.38 4.52
C PRO A 155 14.94 -1.58 4.27
N TRP A 156 14.05 -2.17 3.48
CA TRP A 156 12.67 -1.74 3.29
C TRP A 156 11.75 -2.96 3.20
N ALA A 157 10.46 -2.77 3.49
CA ALA A 157 9.38 -3.74 3.28
C ALA A 157 8.20 -3.02 2.63
N ILE A 158 7.81 -3.41 1.41
CA ILE A 158 6.98 -2.57 0.53
C ILE A 158 5.73 -3.28 0.03
N LYS A 159 4.67 -2.49 -0.18
CA LYS A 159 3.56 -2.87 -1.06
C LYS A 159 3.34 -1.77 -2.09
N GLN A 160 3.37 -2.15 -3.36
CA GLN A 160 3.09 -1.28 -4.49
C GLN A 160 1.65 -1.48 -4.99
N GLY A 161 1.13 -0.48 -5.72
CA GLY A 161 -0.15 -0.56 -6.41
C GLY A 161 -0.17 0.23 -7.72
N TRP A 162 -0.72 -0.37 -8.77
CA TRP A 162 -0.91 0.26 -10.08
C TRP A 162 -2.22 -0.22 -10.70
N SER A 163 -2.90 0.66 -11.43
CA SER A 163 -3.98 0.27 -12.33
C SER A 163 -4.32 1.40 -13.29
N VAL A 164 -5.04 1.08 -14.35
CA VAL A 164 -5.55 2.06 -15.31
C VAL A 164 -7.05 1.86 -15.51
N THR A 165 -7.77 2.97 -15.57
CA THR A 165 -9.19 3.03 -15.93
C THR A 165 -9.38 4.07 -17.04
N ALA A 166 -10.63 4.26 -17.50
CA ALA A 166 -10.94 5.33 -18.43
C ALA A 166 -10.80 6.73 -17.81
N GLN A 167 -10.81 6.83 -16.47
CA GLN A 167 -10.78 8.09 -15.73
C GLN A 167 -9.36 8.48 -15.35
N ASP A 168 -8.56 7.52 -14.91
CA ASP A 168 -7.22 7.78 -14.40
C ASP A 168 -6.29 6.56 -14.48
N ARG A 169 -5.01 6.88 -14.35
CA ARG A 169 -3.95 5.93 -14.01
C ARG A 169 -3.53 6.18 -12.58
N VAL A 170 -3.49 5.14 -11.76
CA VAL A 170 -2.94 5.23 -10.41
C VAL A 170 -1.61 4.50 -10.33
N LEU A 171 -0.68 5.07 -9.57
CA LEU A 171 0.62 4.48 -9.25
C LEU A 171 0.96 4.85 -7.80
N HIS A 172 1.15 3.85 -6.97
CA HIS A 172 1.22 4.00 -5.52
C HIS A 172 2.42 3.25 -4.97
N THR A 173 3.18 3.91 -4.10
CA THR A 173 4.20 3.26 -3.29
C THR A 173 3.87 3.37 -1.82
N SER A 174 4.10 2.28 -1.10
CA SER A 174 3.99 2.27 0.35
C SER A 174 4.97 1.29 0.97
N GLY A 175 5.39 1.54 2.19
CA GLY A 175 6.25 0.59 2.89
C GLY A 175 6.85 1.12 4.18
N LEU A 176 7.64 0.25 4.78
CA LEU A 176 8.44 0.47 5.96
C LEU A 176 9.90 0.65 5.54
N VAL A 177 10.60 1.60 6.17
CA VAL A 177 11.98 1.96 5.79
C VAL A 177 12.87 2.03 7.03
N GLY A 178 14.04 1.39 6.94
CA GLY A 178 15.07 1.38 7.98
C GLY A 178 14.99 0.15 8.90
N GLU A 179 16.10 -0.12 9.59
CA GLU A 179 16.24 -1.26 10.49
C GLU A 179 15.25 -1.15 11.66
N GLY A 180 14.48 -2.21 11.92
CA GLY A 180 13.41 -2.18 12.92
C GLY A 180 12.16 -1.41 12.49
N TRP A 181 12.04 -1.05 11.20
CA TRP A 181 10.86 -0.41 10.60
C TRP A 181 10.42 0.91 11.30
N PRO A 182 11.33 1.86 11.57
CA PRO A 182 11.03 3.08 12.31
C PRO A 182 10.18 4.05 11.49
N ARG A 183 10.12 3.91 10.16
CA ARG A 183 9.45 4.85 9.28
C ARG A 183 8.43 4.17 8.40
N ILE A 184 7.24 4.77 8.30
CA ILE A 184 6.20 4.41 7.34
C ILE A 184 6.20 5.47 6.24
N VAL A 185 6.35 5.08 4.98
CA VAL A 185 6.31 5.98 3.82
C VAL A 185 5.16 5.58 2.92
N VAL A 186 4.33 6.54 2.52
CA VAL A 186 3.21 6.32 1.60
C VAL A 186 3.15 7.45 0.59
N VAL A 187 3.06 7.10 -0.69
CA VAL A 187 2.77 8.03 -1.79
C VAL A 187 1.65 7.44 -2.63
N LEU A 188 0.52 8.14 -2.68
CA LEU A 188 -0.62 7.83 -3.51
C LEU A 188 -0.71 8.86 -4.64
N ALA A 189 -0.64 8.40 -5.89
CA ALA A 189 -0.73 9.27 -7.06
C ALA A 189 -1.76 8.78 -8.07
N ALA A 190 -2.49 9.73 -8.65
CA ALA A 190 -3.37 9.55 -9.80
C ALA A 190 -2.99 10.53 -10.91
N PHE A 191 -3.07 10.08 -12.15
CA PHE A 191 -2.67 10.81 -13.35
C PHE A 191 -3.78 10.71 -14.41
N PRO A 192 -3.82 11.65 -15.37
CA PRO A 192 -4.60 11.46 -16.59
C PRO A 192 -4.31 10.07 -17.21
N PRO A 193 -5.33 9.38 -17.75
CA PRO A 193 -5.21 7.96 -18.16
C PRO A 193 -4.18 7.73 -19.27
N ASP A 194 -3.91 8.76 -20.08
CA ASP A 194 -2.94 8.80 -21.17
C ASP A 194 -1.49 9.09 -20.72
N THR A 195 -1.26 9.40 -19.43
CA THR A 195 0.10 9.54 -18.89
C THR A 195 0.82 8.20 -18.97
N ASP A 196 2.01 8.14 -19.55
CA ASP A 196 2.79 6.91 -19.64
C ASP A 196 3.38 6.48 -18.27
N TRP A 197 3.82 5.22 -18.17
CA TRP A 197 4.34 4.68 -16.91
C TRP A 197 5.66 5.32 -16.47
N ASP A 198 6.52 5.76 -17.39
CA ASP A 198 7.82 6.35 -17.04
C ASP A 198 7.62 7.75 -16.44
N THR A 199 6.73 8.53 -17.04
CA THR A 199 6.29 9.83 -16.52
C THR A 199 5.63 9.68 -15.14
N ALA A 200 4.74 8.70 -14.97
CA ALA A 200 4.12 8.42 -13.68
C ALA A 200 5.15 8.00 -12.62
N ARG A 201 6.10 7.13 -12.97
CA ARG A 201 7.19 6.69 -12.08
C ARG A 201 8.10 7.84 -11.67
N ALA A 202 8.50 8.69 -12.61
CA ALA A 202 9.32 9.87 -12.31
C ALA A 202 8.61 10.79 -11.30
N ALA A 203 7.31 11.01 -11.45
CA ALA A 203 6.53 11.81 -10.51
C ALA A 203 6.41 11.16 -9.12
N VAL A 204 6.17 9.84 -9.06
CA VAL A 204 6.12 9.10 -7.78
C VAL A 204 7.50 9.10 -7.09
N ASN A 205 8.59 8.92 -7.83
CA ASN A 205 9.95 9.00 -7.29
C ASN A 205 10.23 10.39 -6.72
N ALA A 206 9.93 11.45 -7.48
CA ALA A 206 10.14 12.82 -7.02
C ALA A 206 9.33 13.13 -5.75
N ALA A 207 8.07 12.71 -5.68
CA ALA A 207 7.26 12.86 -4.47
C ALA A 207 7.83 12.06 -3.29
N THR A 208 8.39 10.88 -3.55
CA THR A 208 9.04 10.05 -2.53
C THR A 208 10.34 10.71 -2.01
N GLU A 209 11.13 11.34 -2.89
CA GLU A 209 12.32 12.11 -2.50
C GLU A 209 11.96 13.30 -1.60
N VAL A 210 10.92 14.06 -1.96
CA VAL A 210 10.41 15.16 -1.11
C VAL A 210 10.07 14.67 0.29
N VAL A 211 9.46 13.48 0.40
CA VAL A 211 9.13 12.88 1.68
C VAL A 211 10.37 12.39 2.43
N ARG A 212 11.33 11.74 1.76
CA ARG A 212 12.62 11.32 2.35
C ARG A 212 13.34 12.50 3.01
N ASP A 213 13.35 13.64 2.34
CA ASP A 213 14.09 14.83 2.77
C ASP A 213 13.40 15.57 3.93
N ARG A 214 12.16 15.19 4.31
CA ARG A 214 11.44 15.71 5.49
C ARG A 214 11.78 14.96 6.79
N VAL A 215 12.52 13.86 6.72
CA VAL A 215 12.91 13.08 7.90
C VAL A 215 14.41 13.17 8.11
N THR A 216 14.81 13.27 9.37
CA THR A 216 16.23 13.21 9.74
C THR A 216 16.72 11.77 9.68
N TRP A 217 17.79 11.55 8.92
CA TRP A 217 18.51 10.29 8.85
C TRP A 217 19.63 10.34 9.90
N LEU A 218 19.36 9.80 11.09
CA LEU A 218 20.38 9.42 12.09
C LEU A 218 20.82 7.98 11.83
#